data_AF-A0A9P7MQ14-F1
#
_entry.id   AF-A0A9P7MQ14-F1
#
_cell.length_a   1.000
_cell.length_b   1.000
_cell.length_c   1.000
_cell.angle_alpha   90.00
_cell.angle_beta   90.00
_cell.angle_gamma   90.00
#
_symmetry.space_group_name_H-M   'P 1'
#
loop_
_entity.id
_entity.type
_entity.pdbx_description
1 polymer ?
#
loop_
_entity_poly.entity_id
_entity_poly.type
_entity_poly.pdbx_seq_one_letter_code
_entity_poly.pdbx_strand_id
1 'polypeptide(L)'
;MFNWAKQQLANVAGTQEPIYGPSAIRSVAEEAKDIPYTEITRDDLKWNAMDSTCVETQTFYLASDNGDVGLVQVIYSNVAGMRTTCQFNSKIFSKDASKPHLWCSTPLNNFGFNEDQTGCFADDCILELSQDGTEYTIKSMNDERSIVNIKITRTAPGFVAGKTGTTKYGTNLEKPWGCIRHVFWPRCAAEGTITTPDGPVDFKGRAMYSFALQGMKPHHAAAKWNFVCFQGPRYSAIMMEFTTPASYGTTLVNVGGIAKDGEILTAGAGHEIIHAEVKNDTENEWPEPSAVKMAWKGTKKDAKPVSATIEGSLGQRTDRVDVMAEVPGFVKTIVAAAAGTKPYIYQYTPKMTLKLKIGDEEIAEEGQLLMEATFISE
;
A
#
# COMPACT_ATOMS: atom_id res chain seq x y z
N MET A 1 -21.37 -17.45 -22.21
CA MET A 1 -20.46 -18.34 -22.97
C MET A 1 -19.31 -17.60 -23.67
N PHE A 2 -19.50 -16.39 -24.21
CA PHE A 2 -18.40 -15.60 -24.83
C PHE A 2 -17.41 -14.94 -23.85
N ASN A 3 -17.79 -14.68 -22.60
CA ASN A 3 -16.91 -14.00 -21.63
C ASN A 3 -15.74 -14.88 -21.16
N TRP A 4 -15.88 -16.21 -21.12
CA TRP A 4 -14.79 -17.12 -20.75
C TRP A 4 -13.65 -17.12 -21.80
N ALA A 5 -13.99 -17.15 -23.10
CA ALA A 5 -12.99 -17.08 -24.17
C ALA A 5 -12.32 -15.69 -24.23
N LYS A 6 -13.08 -14.61 -24.00
CA LYS A 6 -12.52 -13.25 -23.87
C LYS A 6 -11.64 -13.11 -22.62
N GLN A 7 -12.00 -13.76 -21.51
CA GLN A 7 -11.19 -13.81 -20.30
C GLN A 7 -9.87 -14.56 -20.54
N GLN A 8 -9.91 -15.71 -21.21
CA GLN A 8 -8.69 -16.44 -21.60
C GLN A 8 -7.79 -15.57 -22.50
N LEU A 9 -8.37 -14.86 -23.47
CA LEU A 9 -7.63 -13.92 -24.31
C LEU A 9 -7.07 -12.73 -23.53
N ALA A 10 -7.81 -12.13 -22.59
CA ALA A 10 -7.31 -11.05 -21.72
C ALA A 10 -6.20 -11.53 -20.76
N ASN A 11 -6.30 -12.77 -20.27
CA ASN A 11 -5.31 -13.40 -19.42
C ASN A 11 -4.00 -13.68 -20.17
N VAL A 12 -4.05 -13.99 -21.47
CA VAL A 12 -2.86 -14.27 -22.30
C VAL A 12 -2.31 -13.01 -22.95
N ALA A 13 -3.17 -12.17 -23.53
CA ALA A 13 -2.78 -11.02 -24.34
C ALA A 13 -2.68 -9.70 -23.54
N GLY A 14 -3.20 -9.63 -22.31
CA GLY A 14 -3.20 -8.39 -21.52
C GLY A 14 -4.20 -7.34 -22.01
N THR A 15 -5.22 -7.75 -22.79
CA THR A 15 -6.29 -6.85 -23.25
C THR A 15 -7.27 -6.51 -22.12
N GLN A 16 -8.13 -5.51 -22.34
CA GLN A 16 -9.25 -5.22 -21.43
C GLN A 16 -10.08 -6.49 -21.14
N GLU A 17 -10.44 -6.67 -19.87
CA GLU A 17 -11.33 -7.75 -19.48
C GLU A 17 -12.76 -7.52 -19.97
N PRO A 18 -13.56 -8.58 -20.19
CA PRO A 18 -15.00 -8.46 -20.34
C PRO A 18 -15.64 -7.60 -19.24
N ILE A 19 -16.75 -6.94 -19.58
CA ILE A 19 -17.60 -6.32 -18.57
C ILE A 19 -18.41 -7.41 -17.87
N TYR A 20 -17.99 -7.81 -16.67
CA TYR A 20 -18.70 -8.77 -15.83
C TYR A 20 -19.74 -8.08 -14.92
N GLY A 21 -19.44 -6.85 -14.48
CA GLY A 21 -20.30 -6.04 -13.62
C GLY A 21 -20.00 -6.21 -12.12
N PRO A 22 -20.70 -5.45 -11.26
CA PRO A 22 -20.41 -5.38 -9.82
C PRO A 22 -20.71 -6.67 -9.05
N SER A 23 -21.42 -7.63 -9.65
CA SER A 23 -21.63 -8.96 -9.05
C SER A 23 -20.41 -9.88 -9.15
N ALA A 24 -19.44 -9.54 -10.00
CA ALA A 24 -18.20 -10.30 -10.16
C ALA A 24 -17.08 -9.85 -9.21
N ILE A 25 -17.42 -9.06 -8.18
CA ILE A 25 -16.52 -8.66 -7.10
C ILE A 25 -17.26 -8.75 -5.77
N ARG A 26 -16.56 -9.21 -4.73
CA ARG A 26 -17.01 -9.10 -3.34
C ARG A 26 -15.97 -8.29 -2.58
N SER A 27 -16.32 -7.04 -2.32
CA SER A 27 -15.51 -6.15 -1.48
C SER A 27 -15.38 -6.70 -0.07
N VAL A 28 -14.19 -6.57 0.53
CA VAL A 28 -13.98 -6.82 1.96
C VAL A 28 -14.91 -5.97 2.85
N ALA A 29 -15.42 -4.83 2.34
CA ALA A 29 -16.40 -4.00 3.04
C ALA A 29 -17.70 -4.75 3.37
N GLU A 30 -18.03 -5.82 2.64
CA GLU A 30 -19.17 -6.69 2.96
C GLU A 30 -18.92 -7.49 4.25
N GLU A 31 -17.69 -8.01 4.46
CA GLU A 31 -17.32 -8.64 5.74
C GLU A 31 -17.29 -7.61 6.88
N ALA A 32 -16.88 -6.38 6.58
CA ALA A 32 -16.76 -5.29 7.53
C ALA A 32 -18.11 -4.80 8.09
N LYS A 33 -19.25 -5.18 7.49
CA LYS A 33 -20.59 -4.88 8.02
C LYS A 33 -20.87 -5.63 9.33
N ASP A 34 -20.37 -6.85 9.45
CA ASP A 34 -20.55 -7.70 10.63
C ASP A 34 -19.37 -7.60 11.59
N ILE A 35 -18.14 -7.62 11.05
CA ILE A 35 -16.89 -7.53 11.82
C ILE A 35 -16.06 -6.40 11.23
N PRO A 36 -16.04 -5.19 11.81
CA PRO A 36 -15.35 -4.05 11.21
C PRO A 36 -13.89 -4.36 10.87
N TYR A 37 -13.17 -5.01 11.78
CA TYR A 37 -11.79 -5.46 11.59
C TYR A 37 -11.46 -6.65 12.47
N THR A 38 -10.39 -7.34 12.13
CA THR A 38 -9.79 -8.41 12.92
C THR A 38 -8.35 -8.04 13.26
N GLU A 39 -7.99 -8.14 14.54
CA GLU A 39 -6.58 -7.99 14.95
C GLU A 39 -5.77 -9.17 14.43
N ILE A 40 -4.63 -8.86 13.83
CA ILE A 40 -3.82 -9.88 13.17
C ILE A 40 -2.93 -10.65 14.13
N THR A 41 -2.61 -11.86 13.70
CA THR A 41 -1.63 -12.75 14.29
C THR A 41 -0.40 -12.86 13.39
N ARG A 42 0.61 -13.62 13.83
CA ARG A 42 1.77 -13.95 12.99
C ARG A 42 1.36 -14.66 11.69
N ASP A 43 0.31 -15.47 11.71
CA ASP A 43 -0.14 -16.22 10.54
C ASP A 43 -0.65 -15.30 9.41
N ASP A 44 -1.18 -14.13 9.76
CA ASP A 44 -1.64 -13.15 8.78
C ASP A 44 -0.50 -12.45 8.02
N LEU A 45 0.74 -12.60 8.51
CA LEU A 45 1.98 -12.01 8.01
C LEU A 45 2.78 -12.98 7.12
N LYS A 46 2.16 -14.10 6.70
CA LYS A 46 2.75 -15.07 5.79
C LYS A 46 2.64 -14.62 4.34
N TRP A 47 3.74 -14.75 3.60
CA TRP A 47 3.77 -14.70 2.14
C TRP A 47 2.94 -15.83 1.57
N ASN A 48 2.02 -15.50 0.67
CA ASN A 48 1.24 -16.50 -0.05
C ASN A 48 2.08 -17.12 -1.17
N ALA A 49 2.95 -16.33 -1.79
CA ALA A 49 3.83 -16.71 -2.88
C ALA A 49 3.11 -17.52 -3.96
N MET A 50 2.01 -16.97 -4.49
CA MET A 50 1.10 -17.74 -5.35
C MET A 50 1.79 -18.28 -6.61
N ASP A 51 1.43 -19.50 -7.00
CA ASP A 51 1.86 -20.11 -8.27
C ASP A 51 1.20 -19.47 -9.50
N SER A 52 0.18 -18.63 -9.30
CA SER A 52 -0.51 -17.86 -10.33
C SER A 52 -0.02 -16.42 -10.39
N THR A 53 -0.51 -15.65 -11.38
CA THR A 53 -0.18 -14.21 -11.49
C THR A 53 -0.47 -13.48 -10.18
N CYS A 54 0.55 -12.89 -9.57
CA CYS A 54 0.39 -12.10 -8.37
C CYS A 54 1.48 -11.04 -8.22
N VAL A 55 1.18 -10.04 -7.40
CA VAL A 55 2.15 -9.12 -6.80
C VAL A 55 1.91 -9.13 -5.30
N GLU A 56 2.94 -9.40 -4.52
CA GLU A 56 2.91 -9.33 -3.06
C GLU A 56 3.97 -8.34 -2.59
N THR A 57 3.60 -7.42 -1.69
CA THR A 57 4.52 -6.40 -1.17
C THR A 57 4.47 -6.34 0.34
N GLN A 58 5.65 -6.28 0.95
CA GLN A 58 5.80 -5.84 2.33
C GLN A 58 6.50 -4.48 2.31
N THR A 59 5.75 -3.43 2.62
CA THR A 59 6.19 -2.03 2.57
C THR A 59 6.23 -1.44 3.96
N PHE A 60 7.32 -0.78 4.28
CA PHE A 60 7.52 -0.03 5.53
C PHE A 60 7.68 1.43 5.18
N TYR A 61 6.67 2.24 5.48
CA TYR A 61 6.69 3.69 5.31
C TYR A 61 7.28 4.34 6.57
N LEU A 62 8.24 5.24 6.39
CA LEU A 62 9.07 5.78 7.46
C LEU A 62 8.88 7.30 7.58
N ALA A 63 8.76 7.78 8.82
CA ALA A 63 8.76 9.19 9.17
C ALA A 63 9.72 9.40 10.36
N SER A 64 10.90 9.96 10.11
CA SER A 64 11.91 10.15 11.14
C SER A 64 11.60 11.35 12.05
N ASP A 65 12.14 11.34 13.26
CA ASP A 65 12.06 12.47 14.20
C ASP A 65 12.74 13.73 13.63
N ASN A 66 13.70 13.56 12.71
CA ASN A 66 14.39 14.64 12.00
C ASN A 66 13.59 15.18 10.80
N GLY A 67 12.40 14.63 10.53
CA GLY A 67 11.51 15.03 9.44
C GLY A 67 11.87 14.41 8.08
N ASP A 68 12.71 13.37 8.04
CA ASP A 68 12.95 12.59 6.83
C ASP A 68 11.78 11.65 6.58
N VAL A 69 11.39 11.52 5.32
CA VAL A 69 10.35 10.61 4.88
C VAL A 69 10.97 9.62 3.92
N GLY A 70 10.59 8.35 4.05
CA GLY A 70 11.14 7.30 3.19
C GLY A 70 10.26 6.06 3.17
N LEU A 71 10.70 5.07 2.40
CA LEU A 71 10.14 3.73 2.46
C LEU A 71 11.21 2.69 2.18
N VAL A 72 11.00 1.49 2.70
CA VAL A 72 11.69 0.28 2.25
C VAL A 72 10.66 -0.80 1.96
N GLN A 73 10.90 -1.59 0.91
CA GLN A 73 9.91 -2.54 0.42
C GLN A 73 10.57 -3.78 -0.15
N VAL A 74 10.00 -4.94 0.15
CA VAL A 74 10.21 -6.17 -0.61
C VAL A 74 9.00 -6.38 -1.51
N ILE A 75 9.22 -6.59 -2.80
CA ILE A 75 8.18 -6.93 -3.77
C ILE A 75 8.47 -8.31 -4.36
N TYR A 76 7.54 -9.25 -4.18
CA TYR A 76 7.51 -10.52 -4.86
C TYR A 76 6.48 -10.44 -6.00
N SER A 77 6.80 -11.02 -7.14
CA SER A 77 5.86 -11.09 -8.25
C SER A 77 5.98 -12.42 -8.97
N ASN A 78 4.84 -13.02 -9.28
CA ASN A 78 4.74 -14.13 -10.21
C ASN A 78 4.06 -13.61 -11.48
N VAL A 79 4.79 -13.61 -12.60
CA VAL A 79 4.29 -13.12 -13.89
C VAL A 79 3.73 -14.30 -14.67
N ALA A 80 2.41 -14.32 -14.83
CA ALA A 80 1.69 -15.33 -15.61
C ALA A 80 1.88 -16.79 -15.15
N GLY A 81 2.31 -17.03 -13.90
CA GLY A 81 2.61 -18.38 -13.41
C GLY A 81 3.90 -18.98 -13.99
N MET A 82 4.69 -18.18 -14.72
CA MET A 82 5.85 -18.67 -15.47
C MET A 82 7.18 -18.19 -14.91
N ARG A 83 7.21 -16.98 -14.34
CA ARG A 83 8.45 -16.38 -13.85
C ARG A 83 8.20 -15.63 -12.56
N THR A 84 8.92 -16.02 -11.53
CA THR A 84 8.98 -15.31 -10.26
C THR A 84 10.13 -14.32 -10.25
N THR A 85 9.90 -13.14 -9.71
CA THR A 85 10.92 -12.12 -9.46
C THR A 85 10.73 -11.53 -8.08
N CYS A 86 11.83 -11.13 -7.45
CA CYS A 86 11.79 -10.37 -6.21
C CYS A 86 12.68 -9.13 -6.35
N GLN A 87 12.25 -8.00 -5.78
CA GLN A 87 13.04 -6.77 -5.74
C GLN A 87 13.02 -6.18 -4.35
N PHE A 88 14.07 -5.45 -4.02
CA PHE A 88 14.15 -4.61 -2.84
C PHE A 88 14.19 -3.14 -3.26
N ASN A 89 13.25 -2.37 -2.74
CA ASN A 89 13.12 -0.95 -3.01
C ASN A 89 13.45 -0.15 -1.75
N SER A 90 14.16 0.96 -1.94
CA SER A 90 14.46 1.93 -0.90
C SER A 90 14.26 3.34 -1.45
N LYS A 91 13.59 4.19 -0.67
CA LYS A 91 13.38 5.59 -1.00
C LYS A 91 13.69 6.49 0.17
N ILE A 92 14.36 7.61 -0.12
CA ILE A 92 14.43 8.77 0.76
C ILE A 92 13.94 9.98 -0.04
N PHE A 93 12.85 10.60 0.41
CA PHE A 93 12.37 11.84 -0.18
C PHE A 93 13.33 12.98 0.17
N SER A 94 13.75 13.73 -0.85
CA SER A 94 14.57 14.92 -0.66
C SER A 94 13.77 16.01 0.04
N LYS A 95 14.34 16.59 1.10
CA LYS A 95 13.82 17.81 1.74
C LYS A 95 14.03 19.06 0.89
N ASP A 96 14.97 18.99 -0.06
CA ASP A 96 15.29 20.06 -0.99
C ASP A 96 14.66 19.74 -2.35
N ALA A 97 13.64 20.50 -2.74
CA ALA A 97 12.93 20.32 -4.01
C ALA A 97 13.81 20.49 -5.25
N SER A 98 15.02 21.06 -5.11
CA SER A 98 16.00 21.17 -6.20
C SER A 98 16.88 19.92 -6.36
N LYS A 99 16.84 18.98 -5.40
CA LYS A 99 17.63 17.74 -5.42
C LYS A 99 16.76 16.53 -5.72
N PRO A 100 17.29 15.53 -6.47
CA PRO A 100 16.56 14.30 -6.72
C PRO A 100 16.34 13.54 -5.41
N HIS A 101 15.25 12.78 -5.35
CA HIS A 101 15.07 11.77 -4.31
C HIS A 101 16.08 10.64 -4.49
N LEU A 102 16.48 10.00 -3.39
CA LEU A 102 17.15 8.72 -3.49
C LEU A 102 16.08 7.67 -3.75
N TRP A 103 16.13 7.02 -4.91
CA TRP A 103 15.27 5.91 -5.27
C TRP A 103 16.12 4.76 -5.81
N CYS A 104 16.10 3.64 -5.09
CA CYS A 104 16.76 2.39 -5.46
C CYS A 104 15.70 1.31 -5.61
N SER A 105 15.69 0.65 -6.76
CA SER A 105 14.80 -0.47 -7.07
C SER A 105 15.66 -1.55 -7.73
N THR A 106 16.07 -2.54 -6.93
CA THR A 106 17.12 -3.48 -7.34
C THR A 106 16.62 -4.92 -7.20
N PRO A 107 16.75 -5.77 -8.25
CA PRO A 107 16.39 -7.17 -8.16
C PRO A 107 17.13 -7.91 -7.05
N LEU A 108 16.47 -8.87 -6.42
CA LEU A 108 17.06 -9.79 -5.45
C LEU A 108 17.42 -11.10 -6.14
N ASN A 109 18.59 -11.64 -5.82
CA ASN A 109 19.10 -12.93 -6.31
C ASN A 109 18.99 -14.01 -5.23
N ASN A 110 18.78 -15.27 -5.67
CA ASN A 110 18.63 -16.44 -4.80
C ASN A 110 17.64 -16.22 -3.64
N PHE A 111 16.54 -15.52 -3.95
CA PHE A 111 15.57 -15.17 -2.93
C PHE A 111 14.71 -16.38 -2.51
N GLY A 112 14.24 -16.36 -1.27
CA GLY A 112 13.35 -17.36 -0.70
C GLY A 112 12.66 -16.85 0.56
N PHE A 113 11.74 -17.65 1.07
CA PHE A 113 11.04 -17.38 2.32
C PHE A 113 11.52 -18.37 3.39
N ASN A 114 11.48 -17.97 4.66
CA ASN A 114 11.73 -18.90 5.76
C ASN A 114 10.62 -19.97 5.87
N GLU A 115 10.84 -20.99 6.71
CA GLU A 115 9.92 -22.13 6.86
C GLU A 115 8.49 -21.73 7.21
N ASP A 116 8.31 -20.68 8.01
CA ASP A 116 6.98 -20.19 8.39
C ASP A 116 6.41 -19.13 7.41
N GLN A 117 7.13 -18.83 6.33
CA GLN A 117 6.79 -17.87 5.29
C GLN A 117 6.55 -16.44 5.77
N THR A 118 7.07 -16.02 6.93
CA THR A 118 6.89 -14.63 7.43
C THR A 118 8.04 -13.68 7.11
N GLY A 119 9.19 -14.24 6.72
CA GLY A 119 10.40 -13.52 6.32
C GLY A 119 10.79 -13.80 4.87
N CYS A 120 11.64 -12.92 4.31
CA CYS A 120 12.22 -13.04 2.97
C CYS A 120 13.74 -12.87 3.06
N PHE A 121 14.48 -13.72 2.35
CA PHE A 121 15.94 -13.77 2.36
C PHE A 121 16.43 -13.82 0.92
N ALA A 122 17.57 -13.21 0.65
CA ALA A 122 18.31 -13.21 -0.61
C ALA A 122 19.80 -13.06 -0.30
N ASP A 123 20.68 -13.13 -1.32
CA ASP A 123 22.13 -13.02 -1.11
C ASP A 123 22.54 -11.80 -0.27
N ASP A 124 21.94 -10.64 -0.60
CA ASP A 124 22.33 -9.34 -0.04
C ASP A 124 21.19 -8.64 0.71
N CYS A 125 20.10 -9.35 1.02
CA CYS A 125 18.91 -8.78 1.66
C CYS A 125 18.23 -9.78 2.59
N ILE A 126 17.79 -9.29 3.75
CA ILE A 126 17.00 -10.04 4.73
C ILE A 126 15.89 -9.16 5.29
N LEU A 127 14.69 -9.72 5.31
CA LEU A 127 13.51 -9.23 5.99
C LEU A 127 13.06 -10.33 6.95
N GLU A 128 13.24 -10.10 8.25
CA GLU A 128 13.02 -11.11 9.28
C GLU A 128 11.98 -10.63 10.29
N LEU A 129 10.93 -11.44 10.51
CA LEU A 129 9.94 -11.23 11.56
C LEU A 129 10.35 -11.99 12.83
N SER A 130 10.61 -11.25 13.91
CA SER A 130 10.83 -11.77 15.27
C SER A 130 9.80 -12.82 15.68
N GLN A 131 10.20 -13.83 16.47
CA GLN A 131 9.36 -14.99 16.79
C GLN A 131 7.98 -14.65 17.36
N ASP A 132 7.87 -13.58 18.16
CA ASP A 132 6.61 -13.12 18.74
C ASP A 132 5.71 -12.32 17.78
N GLY A 133 6.19 -12.05 16.55
CA GLY A 133 5.45 -11.36 15.50
C GLY A 133 5.29 -9.86 15.74
N THR A 134 6.17 -9.24 16.53
CA THR A 134 6.05 -7.81 16.91
C THR A 134 7.05 -6.88 16.26
N GLU A 135 8.13 -7.44 15.71
CA GLU A 135 9.26 -6.68 15.16
C GLU A 135 9.77 -7.27 13.85
N TYR A 136 10.02 -6.41 12.86
CA TYR A 136 10.78 -6.72 11.67
C TYR A 136 12.20 -6.16 11.75
N THR A 137 13.20 -6.96 11.36
CA THR A 137 14.55 -6.50 11.05
C THR A 137 14.75 -6.55 9.53
N ILE A 138 15.23 -5.43 8.97
CA ILE A 138 15.40 -5.22 7.53
C ILE A 138 16.85 -4.84 7.29
N LYS A 139 17.61 -5.69 6.60
CA LYS A 139 18.97 -5.38 6.19
C LYS A 139 19.14 -5.62 4.69
N SER A 140 19.71 -4.66 3.98
CA SER A 140 19.98 -4.79 2.56
C SER A 140 21.27 -4.08 2.19
N MET A 141 22.16 -4.79 1.51
CA MET A 141 23.35 -4.27 0.85
C MET A 141 23.22 -4.35 -0.68
N ASN A 142 22.00 -4.61 -1.18
CA ASN A 142 21.71 -4.89 -2.59
C ASN A 142 21.98 -3.69 -3.52
N ASP A 143 22.08 -2.46 -2.99
CA ASP A 143 22.44 -1.27 -3.74
C ASP A 143 23.41 -0.41 -2.90
N GLU A 144 24.62 -0.18 -3.41
CA GLU A 144 25.67 0.59 -2.71
C GLU A 144 25.28 2.05 -2.43
N ARG A 145 24.29 2.59 -3.16
CA ARG A 145 23.75 3.93 -2.92
C ARG A 145 22.80 3.97 -1.72
N SER A 146 22.32 2.80 -1.27
CA SER A 146 21.32 2.67 -0.22
C SER A 146 21.50 1.38 0.59
N ILE A 147 22.44 1.39 1.54
CA ILE A 147 22.62 0.29 2.48
C ILE A 147 21.61 0.45 3.63
N VAL A 148 20.67 -0.47 3.75
CA VAL A 148 19.57 -0.43 4.72
C VAL A 148 19.91 -1.28 5.93
N ASN A 149 19.71 -0.74 7.13
CA ASN A 149 19.69 -1.48 8.39
C ASN A 149 18.66 -0.84 9.32
N ILE A 150 17.43 -1.35 9.26
CA ILE A 150 16.27 -0.79 9.95
C ILE A 150 15.58 -1.87 10.77
N LYS A 151 15.08 -1.47 11.94
CA LYS A 151 14.23 -2.28 12.81
C LYS A 151 12.89 -1.57 12.98
N ILE A 152 11.79 -2.30 12.77
CA ILE A 152 10.43 -1.78 12.88
C ILE A 152 9.68 -2.59 13.94
N THR A 153 9.33 -1.95 15.04
CA THR A 153 8.60 -2.58 16.15
C THR A 153 7.19 -2.01 16.19
N ARG A 154 6.15 -2.86 16.09
CA ARG A 154 4.75 -2.39 16.19
C ARG A 154 4.49 -1.80 17.58
N THR A 155 3.86 -0.64 17.64
CA THR A 155 3.47 -0.01 18.92
C THR A 155 1.97 -0.08 19.16
N ALA A 156 1.18 -0.47 18.16
CA ALA A 156 -0.24 -0.77 18.27
C ALA A 156 -0.53 -2.17 17.67
N PRO A 157 -1.68 -2.80 18.01
CA PRO A 157 -2.12 -3.99 17.31
C PRO A 157 -2.24 -3.73 15.80
N GLY A 158 -1.88 -4.74 15.00
CA GLY A 158 -2.13 -4.73 13.56
C GLY A 158 -3.53 -5.22 13.23
N PHE A 159 -4.03 -4.94 12.03
CA PHE A 159 -5.35 -5.38 11.62
C PHE A 159 -5.48 -5.70 10.13
N VAL A 160 -6.52 -6.47 9.83
CA VAL A 160 -7.18 -6.55 8.53
C VAL A 160 -8.60 -6.00 8.66
N ALA A 161 -9.12 -5.35 7.61
CA ALA A 161 -10.54 -5.00 7.58
C ALA A 161 -11.39 -6.26 7.40
N GLY A 162 -12.60 -6.28 7.97
CA GLY A 162 -13.42 -7.49 7.91
C GLY A 162 -12.82 -8.65 8.71
N LYS A 163 -13.12 -9.87 8.26
CA LYS A 163 -12.59 -11.09 8.83
C LYS A 163 -11.25 -11.47 8.21
N THR A 164 -11.07 -11.20 6.92
CA THR A 164 -9.97 -11.75 6.12
C THR A 164 -9.06 -10.69 5.49
N GLY A 165 -9.48 -9.42 5.47
CA GLY A 165 -8.80 -8.37 4.72
C GLY A 165 -8.93 -8.50 3.20
N THR A 166 -9.75 -9.43 2.69
CA THR A 166 -9.69 -9.87 1.30
C THR A 166 -10.92 -9.46 0.48
N THR A 167 -10.68 -8.75 -0.61
CA THR A 167 -11.64 -8.55 -1.70
C THR A 167 -11.44 -9.65 -2.74
N LYS A 168 -12.53 -10.27 -3.20
CA LYS A 168 -12.52 -11.40 -4.14
C LYS A 168 -13.06 -10.99 -5.51
N TYR A 169 -12.46 -11.52 -6.58
CA TYR A 169 -12.86 -11.29 -7.96
C TYR A 169 -13.28 -12.61 -8.61
N GLY A 170 -14.43 -12.61 -9.27
CA GLY A 170 -14.96 -13.76 -9.98
C GLY A 170 -16.46 -13.80 -10.08
N THR A 171 -16.98 -14.41 -11.15
CA THR A 171 -18.41 -14.74 -11.26
C THR A 171 -18.83 -15.88 -10.34
N ASN A 172 -17.87 -16.65 -9.81
CA ASN A 172 -18.06 -17.60 -8.72
C ASN A 172 -17.14 -17.22 -7.55
N LEU A 173 -17.68 -16.52 -6.56
CA LEU A 173 -16.90 -15.98 -5.43
C LEU A 173 -16.45 -17.04 -4.42
N GLU A 174 -16.96 -18.27 -4.52
CA GLU A 174 -16.44 -19.43 -3.77
C GLU A 174 -15.18 -20.03 -4.43
N LYS A 175 -14.93 -19.69 -5.70
CA LYS A 175 -13.72 -20.04 -6.45
C LYS A 175 -13.24 -18.81 -7.22
N PRO A 176 -12.81 -17.75 -6.51
CA PRO A 176 -12.41 -16.51 -7.15
C PRO A 176 -11.18 -16.74 -8.04
N TRP A 177 -11.10 -16.02 -9.15
CA TRP A 177 -9.92 -16.05 -10.03
C TRP A 177 -8.86 -15.03 -9.62
N GLY A 178 -9.21 -14.10 -8.74
CA GLY A 178 -8.32 -13.05 -8.27
C GLY A 178 -8.72 -12.53 -6.90
N CYS A 179 -7.78 -11.86 -6.24
CA CYS A 179 -8.01 -11.25 -4.94
C CYS A 179 -7.13 -10.01 -4.74
N ILE A 180 -7.57 -9.16 -3.82
CA ILE A 180 -6.76 -8.13 -3.19
C ILE A 180 -6.87 -8.30 -1.69
N ARG A 181 -5.75 -8.38 -0.97
CA ARG A 181 -5.71 -8.44 0.49
C ARG A 181 -4.75 -7.38 1.05
N HIS A 182 -5.17 -6.72 2.12
CA HIS A 182 -4.33 -5.75 2.85
C HIS A 182 -4.25 -6.09 4.33
N VAL A 183 -3.04 -6.05 4.88
CA VAL A 183 -2.73 -6.17 6.31
C VAL A 183 -1.92 -4.97 6.75
N PHE A 184 -2.20 -4.43 7.93
CA PHE A 184 -1.54 -3.23 8.40
C PHE A 184 -1.00 -3.37 9.81
N TRP A 185 0.20 -2.82 10.05
CA TRP A 185 0.54 -2.26 11.37
C TRP A 185 0.42 -0.74 11.25
N PRO A 186 -0.66 -0.14 11.80
CA PRO A 186 -0.95 1.28 11.59
C PRO A 186 0.03 2.21 12.30
N ARG A 187 0.73 1.71 13.32
CA ARG A 187 1.69 2.48 14.11
C ARG A 187 2.84 1.61 14.60
N CYS A 188 4.04 2.02 14.24
CA CYS A 188 5.29 1.38 14.63
C CYS A 188 6.31 2.43 15.10
N ALA A 189 7.30 1.97 15.86
CA ALA A 189 8.56 2.66 16.05
C ALA A 189 9.57 2.17 15.01
N ALA A 190 10.31 3.09 14.41
CA ALA A 190 11.43 2.80 13.54
C ALA A 190 12.74 3.15 14.24
N GLU A 191 13.76 2.33 14.03
CA GLU A 191 15.14 2.56 14.46
C GLU A 191 16.09 2.13 13.35
N GLY A 192 17.25 2.78 13.26
CA GLY A 192 18.29 2.43 12.30
C GLY A 192 18.41 3.42 11.15
N THR A 193 19.13 3.03 10.10
CA THR A 193 19.62 3.96 9.09
C THR A 193 19.45 3.43 7.68
N ILE A 194 19.33 4.37 6.74
CA ILE A 194 19.66 4.13 5.32
C ILE A 194 20.94 4.89 5.04
N THR A 195 22.02 4.16 4.77
CA THR A 195 23.34 4.74 4.47
C THR A 195 23.46 5.05 2.99
N THR A 196 23.73 6.31 2.71
CA THR A 196 23.91 6.87 1.36
C THR A 196 25.37 7.28 1.14
N PRO A 197 25.79 7.62 -0.09
CA PRO A 197 27.13 8.16 -0.34
C PRO A 197 27.45 9.43 0.45
N ASP A 198 26.43 10.24 0.78
CA ASP A 198 26.58 11.48 1.57
C ASP A 198 26.60 11.22 3.08
N GLY A 199 26.34 9.97 3.50
CA GLY A 199 26.30 9.55 4.90
C GLY A 199 25.01 8.83 5.30
N PRO A 200 24.92 8.38 6.57
CA PRO A 200 23.74 7.74 7.11
C PRO A 200 22.60 8.73 7.35
N VAL A 201 21.41 8.38 6.88
CA VAL A 201 20.15 9.03 7.25
C VAL A 201 19.51 8.21 8.37
N ASP A 202 19.39 8.81 9.56
CA ASP A 202 18.75 8.20 10.72
C ASP A 202 17.22 8.25 10.61
N PHE A 203 16.62 7.06 10.60
CA PHE A 203 15.17 6.86 10.51
C PHE A 203 14.53 6.53 11.86
N LYS A 204 15.22 6.81 12.98
CA LYS A 204 14.57 6.83 14.27
C LYS A 204 13.31 7.70 14.22
N GLY A 205 12.16 7.12 14.55
CA GLY A 205 10.88 7.82 14.52
C GLY A 205 9.69 6.88 14.42
N ARG A 206 8.70 7.23 13.60
CA ARG A 206 7.46 6.46 13.38
C ARG A 206 7.49 5.73 12.05
N ALA A 207 6.78 4.61 12.01
CA ALA A 207 6.56 3.87 10.78
C ALA A 207 5.15 3.28 10.70
N MET A 208 4.81 2.87 9.49
CA MET A 208 3.61 2.09 9.16
C MET A 208 4.04 0.92 8.30
N TYR A 209 3.51 -0.26 8.60
CA TYR A 209 3.72 -1.45 7.79
C TYR A 209 2.44 -1.82 7.03
N SER A 210 2.61 -2.10 5.74
CA SER A 210 1.56 -2.59 4.84
C SER A 210 2.02 -3.87 4.17
N PHE A 211 1.24 -4.94 4.32
CA PHE A 211 1.35 -6.15 3.52
C PHE A 211 0.20 -6.19 2.53
N ALA A 212 0.49 -6.08 1.24
CA ALA A 212 -0.50 -6.20 0.18
C ALA A 212 -0.27 -7.47 -0.64
N LEU A 213 -1.35 -8.19 -0.93
CA LEU A 213 -1.40 -9.21 -1.97
C LEU A 213 -2.40 -8.76 -3.03
N GLN A 214 -1.95 -8.76 -4.28
CA GLN A 214 -2.80 -8.65 -5.44
C GLN A 214 -2.64 -9.92 -6.28
N GLY A 215 -3.56 -10.88 -6.09
CA GLY A 215 -3.56 -12.18 -6.76
C GLY A 215 -4.15 -12.16 -8.17
N MET A 216 -3.84 -11.13 -8.95
CA MET A 216 -4.19 -10.98 -10.37
C MET A 216 -3.36 -9.86 -11.02
N LYS A 217 -3.54 -9.63 -12.33
CA LYS A 217 -2.85 -8.54 -13.05
C LYS A 217 -3.24 -7.17 -12.49
N PRO A 218 -2.29 -6.23 -12.25
CA PRO A 218 -2.57 -4.92 -11.66
C PRO A 218 -3.67 -4.12 -12.36
N HIS A 219 -3.56 -3.97 -13.68
CA HIS A 219 -4.52 -3.21 -14.49
C HIS A 219 -5.90 -3.86 -14.60
N HIS A 220 -6.04 -5.13 -14.20
CA HIS A 220 -7.35 -5.79 -14.08
C HIS A 220 -7.94 -5.64 -12.67
N ALA A 221 -7.10 -5.49 -11.65
CA ALA A 221 -7.52 -5.41 -10.27
C ALA A 221 -8.10 -4.04 -9.91
N ALA A 222 -7.44 -2.97 -10.38
CA ALA A 222 -7.77 -1.59 -10.04
C ALA A 222 -7.43 -0.63 -11.20
N ALA A 223 -8.28 0.40 -11.35
CA ALA A 223 -8.09 1.51 -12.28
C ALA A 223 -7.40 2.70 -11.61
N LYS A 224 -7.63 2.90 -10.30
CA LYS A 224 -7.01 3.94 -9.49
C LYS A 224 -6.92 3.55 -8.02
N TRP A 225 -5.97 4.15 -7.31
CA TRP A 225 -5.76 3.96 -5.88
C TRP A 225 -5.57 5.30 -5.14
N ASN A 226 -5.93 5.29 -3.87
CA ASN A 226 -5.49 6.28 -2.89
C ASN A 226 -4.87 5.56 -1.70
N PHE A 227 -3.71 6.02 -1.26
CA PHE A 227 -3.06 5.57 -0.04
C PHE A 227 -2.82 6.76 0.87
N VAL A 228 -3.06 6.55 2.18
CA VAL A 228 -2.86 7.54 3.23
C VAL A 228 -2.09 6.88 4.36
N CYS A 229 -0.97 7.49 4.75
CA CYS A 229 -0.23 7.19 5.95
C CYS A 229 0.03 8.49 6.71
N PHE A 230 -0.74 8.76 7.75
CA PHE A 230 -0.51 9.87 8.67
C PHE A 230 0.14 9.35 9.96
N GLN A 231 1.26 9.97 10.34
CA GLN A 231 1.95 9.70 11.61
C GLN A 231 2.09 11.00 12.42
N GLY A 232 1.28 11.12 13.46
CA GLY A 232 1.36 12.18 14.46
C GLY A 232 2.10 11.73 15.73
N PRO A 233 2.34 12.66 16.68
CA PRO A 233 3.01 12.35 17.95
C PRO A 233 2.31 11.28 18.78
N ARG A 234 0.97 11.23 18.75
CA ARG A 234 0.19 10.28 19.57
C ARG A 234 -0.66 9.33 18.72
N TYR A 235 -1.15 9.77 17.59
CA TYR A 235 -2.07 9.02 16.74
C TYR A 235 -1.46 8.76 15.36
N SER A 236 -1.89 7.67 14.74
CA SER A 236 -1.75 7.44 13.31
C SER A 236 -3.12 7.27 12.67
N ALA A 237 -3.24 7.63 11.40
CA ALA A 237 -4.42 7.40 10.60
C ALA A 237 -3.98 6.85 9.24
N ILE A 238 -4.52 5.71 8.85
CA ILE A 238 -4.16 5.04 7.60
C ILE A 238 -5.40 4.77 6.75
N MET A 239 -5.24 4.78 5.44
CA MET A 239 -6.30 4.41 4.51
C MET A 239 -5.72 3.84 3.22
N MET A 240 -6.37 2.82 2.69
CA MET A 240 -6.12 2.25 1.37
C MET A 240 -7.46 2.16 0.65
N GLU A 241 -7.55 2.80 -0.50
CA GLU A 241 -8.73 2.83 -1.34
C GLU A 241 -8.36 2.49 -2.77
N PHE A 242 -9.18 1.70 -3.44
CA PHE A 242 -9.08 1.52 -4.88
C PHE A 242 -10.45 1.51 -5.53
N THR A 243 -10.46 1.90 -6.79
CA THR A 243 -11.62 1.72 -7.67
C THR A 243 -11.26 0.69 -8.72
N THR A 244 -12.11 -0.32 -8.90
CA THR A 244 -11.88 -1.32 -9.94
C THR A 244 -12.08 -0.74 -11.35
N PRO A 245 -11.55 -1.38 -12.40
CA PRO A 245 -11.94 -1.06 -13.77
C PRO A 245 -13.44 -1.29 -14.00
N ALA A 246 -13.95 -0.77 -15.12
CA ALA A 246 -15.34 -0.96 -15.57
C ALA A 246 -15.76 -2.45 -15.63
N SER A 247 -14.80 -3.36 -15.83
CA SER A 247 -15.02 -4.81 -15.84
C SER A 247 -15.72 -5.33 -14.58
N TYR A 248 -15.49 -4.68 -13.44
CA TYR A 248 -16.07 -5.01 -12.13
C TYR A 248 -17.02 -3.91 -11.62
N GLY A 249 -17.59 -3.12 -12.54
CA GLY A 249 -18.60 -2.12 -12.23
C GLY A 249 -18.08 -0.86 -11.55
N THR A 250 -16.78 -0.53 -11.71
CA THR A 250 -16.17 0.66 -11.09
C THR A 250 -16.40 0.68 -9.57
N THR A 251 -16.27 -0.49 -8.95
CA THR A 251 -16.53 -0.71 -7.53
C THR A 251 -15.45 -0.04 -6.70
N LEU A 252 -15.85 0.84 -5.79
CA LEU A 252 -14.97 1.45 -4.80
C LEU A 252 -14.80 0.50 -3.61
N VAL A 253 -13.56 0.25 -3.23
CA VAL A 253 -13.20 -0.49 -2.03
C VAL A 253 -12.32 0.39 -1.18
N ASN A 254 -12.71 0.60 0.07
CA ASN A 254 -12.03 1.48 1.00
C ASN A 254 -11.84 0.76 2.35
N VAL A 255 -10.61 0.75 2.85
CA VAL A 255 -10.25 0.23 4.17
C VAL A 255 -9.31 1.20 4.89
N GLY A 256 -9.34 1.25 6.21
CA GLY A 256 -8.43 2.09 6.98
C GLY A 256 -8.61 1.94 8.47
N GLY A 257 -7.97 2.84 9.22
CA GLY A 257 -8.07 2.86 10.67
C GLY A 257 -7.26 3.96 11.33
N ILE A 258 -7.52 4.15 12.62
CA ILE A 258 -6.82 5.08 13.50
C ILE A 258 -6.30 4.30 14.70
N ALA A 259 -5.04 4.52 15.05
CA ALA A 259 -4.40 3.87 16.18
C ALA A 259 -3.61 4.87 17.02
N LYS A 260 -3.32 4.46 18.25
CA LYS A 260 -2.29 5.05 19.12
C LYS A 260 -1.51 3.91 19.77
N ASP A 261 -0.45 4.24 20.49
CA ASP A 261 0.35 3.22 21.17
C ASP A 261 -0.56 2.36 22.09
N GLY A 262 -0.51 1.05 21.90
CA GLY A 262 -1.27 0.01 22.59
C GLY A 262 -2.70 -0.24 22.09
N GLU A 263 -3.25 0.56 21.16
CA GLU A 263 -4.69 0.53 20.87
C GLU A 263 -5.05 0.91 19.42
N ILE A 264 -5.90 0.10 18.79
CA ILE A 264 -6.68 0.51 17.60
C ILE A 264 -7.95 1.21 18.08
N LEU A 265 -8.12 2.49 17.71
CA LEU A 265 -9.33 3.26 18.06
C LEU A 265 -10.50 2.89 17.16
N THR A 266 -10.23 2.73 15.86
CA THR A 266 -11.20 2.25 14.87
C THR A 266 -10.44 1.67 13.69
N ALA A 267 -11.01 0.67 13.04
CA ALA A 267 -10.51 0.13 11.78
C ALA A 267 -11.67 -0.53 11.01
N GLY A 268 -11.50 -0.70 9.72
CA GLY A 268 -12.47 -1.38 8.87
C GLY A 268 -12.69 -0.65 7.56
N ALA A 269 -13.94 -0.69 7.07
CA ALA A 269 -14.35 -0.04 5.83
C ALA A 269 -15.24 1.18 6.08
N GLY A 270 -15.66 1.86 5.00
CA GLY A 270 -16.62 2.97 5.07
C GLY A 270 -16.00 4.32 5.42
N HIS A 271 -14.70 4.49 5.17
CA HIS A 271 -14.04 5.79 5.20
C HIS A 271 -14.15 6.45 3.83
N GLU A 272 -13.62 7.66 3.71
CA GLU A 272 -13.79 8.49 2.52
C GLU A 272 -12.51 9.28 2.21
N ILE A 273 -12.14 9.31 0.93
CA ILE A 273 -11.14 10.23 0.37
C ILE A 273 -11.79 10.99 -0.78
N ILE A 274 -11.65 12.31 -0.76
CA ILE A 274 -12.09 13.20 -1.81
C ILE A 274 -10.89 14.00 -2.28
N HIS A 275 -10.62 13.97 -3.58
CA HIS A 275 -9.75 14.95 -4.24
C HIS A 275 -10.55 16.25 -4.41
N ALA A 276 -10.46 17.13 -3.42
CA ALA A 276 -11.27 18.34 -3.33
C ALA A 276 -10.92 19.35 -4.43
N GLU A 277 -9.66 19.38 -4.84
CA GLU A 277 -9.18 20.11 -6.01
C GLU A 277 -8.23 19.22 -6.79
N VAL A 278 -8.31 19.31 -8.12
CA VAL A 278 -7.44 18.59 -9.05
C VAL A 278 -6.84 19.55 -10.06
N LYS A 279 -5.62 19.25 -10.50
CA LYS A 279 -4.92 19.89 -11.59
C LYS A 279 -4.52 18.80 -12.58
N ASN A 280 -4.83 18.96 -13.86
CA ASN A 280 -4.38 17.97 -14.84
C ASN A 280 -2.85 18.04 -14.99
N ASP A 281 -2.19 16.89 -14.94
CA ASP A 281 -0.77 16.79 -15.22
C ASP A 281 -0.54 17.08 -16.72
N THR A 282 0.36 18.02 -17.02
CA THR A 282 0.61 18.48 -18.38
C THR A 282 1.29 17.45 -19.28
N GLU A 283 1.88 16.39 -18.73
CA GLU A 283 2.58 15.34 -19.50
C GLU A 283 1.70 14.11 -19.79
N ASN A 284 0.69 13.85 -18.95
CA ASN A 284 -0.09 12.63 -19.03
C ASN A 284 -1.61 12.81 -18.85
N GLU A 285 -2.07 14.03 -18.55
CA GLU A 285 -3.48 14.44 -18.42
C GLU A 285 -4.25 13.85 -17.23
N TRP A 286 -3.59 13.09 -16.32
CA TRP A 286 -4.25 12.60 -15.11
C TRP A 286 -4.69 13.73 -14.18
N PRO A 287 -5.82 13.57 -13.45
CA PRO A 287 -6.33 14.56 -12.52
C PRO A 287 -5.55 14.51 -11.19
N GLU A 288 -4.34 15.05 -11.19
CA GLU A 288 -3.47 15.12 -10.02
C GLU A 288 -4.14 15.92 -8.89
N PRO A 289 -4.26 15.38 -7.67
CA PRO A 289 -4.91 16.09 -6.56
C PRO A 289 -4.03 17.23 -6.01
N SER A 290 -4.59 18.43 -5.86
CA SER A 290 -3.92 19.57 -5.21
C SER A 290 -4.46 19.88 -3.80
N ALA A 291 -5.68 19.43 -3.51
CA ALA A 291 -6.28 19.49 -2.17
C ALA A 291 -7.15 18.27 -1.93
N VAL A 292 -7.27 17.87 -0.67
CA VAL A 292 -7.96 16.64 -0.28
C VAL A 292 -8.78 16.80 0.98
N LYS A 293 -9.78 15.94 1.11
CA LYS A 293 -10.48 15.66 2.35
C LYS A 293 -10.49 14.17 2.59
N MET A 294 -9.97 13.76 3.73
CA MET A 294 -9.92 12.37 4.19
C MET A 294 -10.75 12.28 5.47
N ALA A 295 -11.68 11.34 5.54
CA ALA A 295 -12.56 11.16 6.68
C ALA A 295 -12.62 9.71 7.12
N TRP A 296 -12.34 9.48 8.41
CA TRP A 296 -12.50 8.19 9.08
C TRP A 296 -13.74 8.23 9.96
N LYS A 297 -14.46 7.12 10.00
CA LYS A 297 -15.64 6.91 10.83
C LYS A 297 -15.62 5.49 11.35
N GLY A 298 -16.06 5.32 12.59
CA GLY A 298 -16.30 4.01 13.18
C GLY A 298 -16.63 4.12 14.65
N THR A 299 -16.46 3.02 15.35
CA THR A 299 -16.81 2.92 16.76
C THR A 299 -15.66 2.23 17.48
N LYS A 300 -15.27 2.79 18.62
CA LYS A 300 -14.28 2.21 19.52
C LYS A 300 -14.80 0.91 20.13
N LYS A 301 -13.89 0.04 20.60
CA LYS A 301 -14.24 -1.20 21.32
C LYS A 301 -15.18 -0.99 22.51
N ASP A 302 -15.14 0.17 23.16
CA ASP A 302 -16.03 0.57 24.27
C ASP A 302 -17.34 1.24 23.82
N ALA A 303 -17.71 1.06 22.54
CA ALA A 303 -18.90 1.61 21.90
C ALA A 303 -18.94 3.15 21.75
N LYS A 304 -17.82 3.87 21.98
CA LYS A 304 -17.77 5.31 21.71
C LYS A 304 -17.61 5.60 20.21
N PRO A 305 -18.37 6.55 19.65
CA PRO A 305 -18.19 6.94 18.25
C PRO A 305 -16.80 7.58 18.06
N VAL A 306 -16.13 7.20 16.99
CA VAL A 306 -14.83 7.77 16.57
C VAL A 306 -15.00 8.35 15.17
N SER A 307 -14.60 9.60 15.01
CA SER A 307 -14.51 10.22 13.69
C SER A 307 -13.25 11.05 13.60
N ALA A 308 -12.61 11.09 12.44
CA ALA A 308 -11.51 12.00 12.21
C ALA A 308 -11.50 12.57 10.81
N THR A 309 -10.87 13.73 10.66
CA THR A 309 -10.64 14.35 9.36
C THR A 309 -9.22 14.87 9.21
N ILE A 310 -8.69 14.75 8.00
CA ILE A 310 -7.53 15.49 7.50
C ILE A 310 -8.03 16.20 6.24
N GLU A 311 -7.92 17.52 6.21
CA GLU A 311 -8.45 18.32 5.10
C GLU A 311 -7.55 19.53 4.85
N GLY A 312 -7.25 19.79 3.58
CA GLY A 312 -6.43 20.93 3.17
C GLY A 312 -5.69 20.72 1.85
N SER A 313 -4.87 21.71 1.50
CA SER A 313 -3.98 21.63 0.35
C SER A 313 -2.86 20.62 0.59
N LEU A 314 -2.53 19.84 -0.45
CA LEU A 314 -1.38 18.95 -0.46
C LEU A 314 -0.07 19.69 -0.78
N GLY A 315 -0.14 20.98 -1.13
CA GLY A 315 0.99 21.77 -1.59
C GLY A 315 1.50 21.31 -2.96
N GLN A 316 2.79 21.52 -3.22
CA GLN A 316 3.44 20.95 -4.38
C GLN A 316 3.65 19.45 -4.17
N ARG A 317 3.33 18.65 -5.19
CA ARG A 317 3.66 17.23 -5.23
C ARG A 317 5.13 16.99 -4.89
N THR A 318 5.39 16.01 -4.05
CA THR A 318 6.74 15.59 -3.69
C THR A 318 7.39 14.82 -4.83
N ASP A 319 6.71 13.79 -5.35
CA ASP A 319 7.21 13.00 -6.48
C ASP A 319 6.10 12.52 -7.42
N ARG A 320 6.46 12.17 -8.67
CA ARG A 320 5.62 11.47 -9.64
C ARG A 320 6.39 10.30 -10.22
N VAL A 321 5.94 9.09 -9.87
CA VAL A 321 6.55 7.85 -10.35
C VAL A 321 5.85 7.39 -11.64
N ASP A 322 6.62 7.23 -12.71
CA ASP A 322 6.19 6.52 -13.92
C ASP A 322 6.34 5.01 -13.69
N VAL A 323 5.24 4.32 -13.44
CA VAL A 323 5.30 2.88 -13.13
C VAL A 323 5.86 2.09 -14.32
N MET A 324 5.61 2.54 -15.55
CA MET A 324 6.16 1.86 -16.73
C MET A 324 7.65 2.10 -16.87
N ALA A 325 8.23 3.15 -16.31
CA ALA A 325 9.68 3.32 -16.24
C ALA A 325 10.30 2.25 -15.32
N GLU A 326 9.68 1.98 -14.18
CA GLU A 326 10.17 1.10 -13.11
C GLU A 326 10.00 -0.41 -13.37
N VAL A 327 9.04 -0.79 -14.22
CA VAL A 327 8.78 -2.21 -14.52
C VAL A 327 9.94 -2.85 -15.30
N PRO A 328 10.38 -4.08 -14.97
CA PRO A 328 11.43 -4.76 -15.72
C PRO A 328 11.12 -4.93 -17.21
N GLY A 329 12.13 -4.84 -18.07
CA GLY A 329 11.96 -4.85 -19.53
C GLY A 329 11.19 -6.06 -20.09
N PHE A 330 11.40 -7.26 -19.54
CA PHE A 330 10.66 -8.46 -19.98
C PHE A 330 9.18 -8.44 -19.60
N VAL A 331 8.80 -7.69 -18.56
CA VAL A 331 7.38 -7.51 -18.21
C VAL A 331 6.75 -6.57 -19.23
N LYS A 332 7.44 -5.49 -19.62
CA LYS A 332 6.97 -4.54 -20.66
C LYS A 332 6.55 -5.23 -21.97
N THR A 333 7.27 -6.28 -22.38
CA THR A 333 6.94 -7.03 -23.60
C THR A 333 5.67 -7.89 -23.47
N ILE A 334 5.32 -8.32 -22.26
CA ILE A 334 4.11 -9.11 -21.96
C ILE A 334 2.89 -8.19 -21.79
N VAL A 335 3.08 -6.98 -21.27
CA VAL A 335 2.01 -5.95 -21.13
C VAL A 335 1.85 -5.07 -22.38
N ALA A 336 2.38 -5.47 -23.54
CA ALA A 336 2.28 -4.70 -24.79
C ALA A 336 0.84 -4.37 -25.24
N ALA A 337 -0.20 -5.04 -24.72
CA ALA A 337 -1.62 -4.68 -24.95
C ALA A 337 -2.22 -3.74 -23.90
N ALA A 338 -1.53 -3.50 -22.78
CA ALA A 338 -1.79 -2.35 -21.90
C ALA A 338 -1.20 -1.05 -22.48
N ALA A 339 -0.60 -1.10 -23.68
CA ALA A 339 -0.10 0.04 -24.43
C ALA A 339 -1.21 1.07 -24.69
N GLY A 340 -1.32 2.01 -23.77
CA GLY A 340 -2.37 3.03 -23.72
C GLY A 340 -2.58 3.53 -22.29
N THR A 341 -2.47 2.66 -21.30
CA THR A 341 -2.44 3.07 -19.89
C THR A 341 -1.08 3.68 -19.56
N LYS A 342 -1.06 4.89 -19.00
CA LYS A 342 0.15 5.52 -18.48
C LYS A 342 0.09 5.51 -16.94
N PRO A 343 0.40 4.38 -16.27
CA PRO A 343 0.24 4.31 -14.83
C PRO A 343 1.21 5.26 -14.12
N TYR A 344 0.67 6.21 -13.36
CA TYR A 344 1.44 7.16 -12.56
C TYR A 344 1.02 7.12 -11.10
N ILE A 345 2.00 7.29 -10.21
CA ILE A 345 1.78 7.46 -8.78
C ILE A 345 2.21 8.88 -8.41
N TYR A 346 1.28 9.70 -7.94
CA TYR A 346 1.52 11.03 -7.42
C TYR A 346 1.71 10.94 -5.90
N GLN A 347 2.86 11.39 -5.40
CA GLN A 347 3.23 11.25 -3.99
C GLN A 347 3.35 12.61 -3.31
N TYR A 348 2.86 12.68 -2.08
CA TYR A 348 2.82 13.90 -1.27
C TYR A 348 3.31 13.62 0.13
N THR A 349 4.15 14.51 0.65
CA THR A 349 4.68 14.43 2.02
C THR A 349 4.49 15.71 2.86
N PRO A 350 3.34 16.42 2.80
CA PRO A 350 3.15 17.60 3.64
C PRO A 350 2.96 17.21 5.11
N LYS A 351 3.17 18.17 6.00
CA LYS A 351 2.58 18.10 7.34
C LYS A 351 1.13 18.52 7.27
N MET A 352 0.25 17.78 7.95
CA MET A 352 -1.18 18.07 8.00
C MET A 352 -1.71 17.90 9.43
N THR A 353 -2.90 18.45 9.70
CA THR A 353 -3.55 18.31 11.01
C THR A 353 -4.64 17.26 10.97
N LEU A 354 -4.52 16.24 11.83
CA LEU A 354 -5.58 15.29 12.15
C LEU A 354 -6.52 15.93 13.19
N LYS A 355 -7.80 16.09 12.83
CA LYS A 355 -8.87 16.44 13.77
C LYS A 355 -9.62 15.18 14.14
N LEU A 356 -9.45 14.70 15.37
CA LEU A 356 -10.01 13.45 15.89
C LEU A 356 -11.07 13.76 16.96
N LYS A 357 -12.19 13.06 16.90
CA LYS A 357 -13.27 13.10 17.89
C LYS A 357 -13.53 11.71 18.43
N ILE A 358 -13.55 11.56 19.75
CA ILE A 358 -13.84 10.31 20.47
C ILE A 358 -14.95 10.59 21.49
N GLY A 359 -16.20 10.24 21.16
CA GLY A 359 -17.35 10.73 21.93
C GLY A 359 -17.40 12.26 21.92
N ASP A 360 -17.29 12.87 23.11
CA ASP A 360 -17.29 14.33 23.29
C ASP A 360 -15.87 14.94 23.28
N GLU A 361 -14.82 14.11 23.31
CA GLU A 361 -13.44 14.60 23.30
C GLU A 361 -13.03 14.98 21.88
N GLU A 362 -12.53 16.20 21.71
CA GLU A 362 -11.98 16.70 20.45
C GLU A 362 -10.48 16.95 20.58
N ILE A 363 -9.74 16.42 19.61
CA ILE A 363 -8.28 16.41 19.57
C ILE A 363 -7.84 16.92 18.21
N ALA A 364 -6.84 17.79 18.19
CA ALA A 364 -6.13 18.17 16.98
C ALA A 364 -4.64 17.92 17.18
N GLU A 365 -4.00 17.26 16.21
CA GLU A 365 -2.54 17.18 16.19
C GLU A 365 -1.98 17.25 14.77
N GLU A 366 -0.87 17.97 14.63
CA GLU A 366 -0.08 17.98 13.40
C GLU A 366 0.78 16.73 13.32
N GLY A 367 0.91 16.16 12.12
CA GLY A 367 1.76 15.02 11.86
C GLY A 367 2.21 14.96 10.41
N GLN A 368 3.10 14.01 10.14
CA GLN A 368 3.63 13.76 8.81
C GLN A 368 2.61 12.94 8.00
N LEU A 369 2.17 13.47 6.87
CA LEU A 369 1.41 12.71 5.87
C LEU A 369 2.38 12.13 4.85
N LEU A 370 2.14 10.90 4.43
CA LEU A 370 2.55 10.36 3.15
C LEU A 370 1.27 9.92 2.45
N MET A 371 0.96 10.55 1.32
CA MET A 371 -0.20 10.21 0.49
C MET A 371 0.26 9.81 -0.91
N GLU A 372 -0.39 8.79 -1.46
CA GLU A 372 -0.23 8.41 -2.86
C GLU A 372 -1.59 8.45 -3.55
N ALA A 373 -1.63 9.01 -4.76
CA ALA A 373 -2.77 8.91 -5.67
C ALA A 373 -2.27 8.24 -6.96
N THR A 374 -2.80 7.06 -7.26
CA THR A 374 -2.38 6.26 -8.40
C THR A 374 -3.48 6.24 -9.45
N PHE A 375 -3.11 6.47 -10.70
CA PHE A 375 -4.00 6.34 -11.85
C PHE A 375 -3.39 5.34 -12.82
N ILE A 376 -4.20 4.36 -13.25
CA ILE A 376 -3.77 3.26 -14.14
C ILE A 376 -4.59 3.32 -15.43
N SER A 377 -5.92 3.34 -15.30
CA SER A 377 -6.86 3.43 -16.42
C SER A 377 -8.04 4.33 -16.06
N GLU A 378 -8.81 4.71 -17.07
CA GLU A 378 -10.10 5.38 -16.89
C GLU A 378 -11.11 4.52 -16.10
#